data_AF-G2PZI0-F1
#
_entry.id   AF-G2PZI0-F1
#
_cell.length_a   1.000
_cell.length_b   1.000
_cell.length_c   1.000
_cell.angle_alpha   90.00
_cell.angle_beta   90.00
_cell.angle_gamma   90.00
#
_symmetry.space_group_name_H-M   'P 1'
#
loop_
_entity.id
_entity.type
_entity.pdbx_description
1 polymer ?
#
loop_
_entity_poly.entity_id
_entity_poly.type
_entity_poly.pdbx_seq_one_letter_code
_entity_poly.pdbx_strand_id
1 'polypeptide(L)' 'YLDDILIFSKTINEHRKYVKVVLDVLYVYKLLVNKEKSEFYIRKTVFLGYKISLGQI' A
#
# COMPACT_ATOMS: atom_id res chain seq x y z
N TYR A 1 -2.60 -7.35 -10.35
CA TYR A 1 -1.20 -7.78 -10.07
C TYR A 1 -0.20 -6.70 -10.47
N LEU A 2 -0.21 -6.19 -11.72
CA LEU A 2 0.66 -5.06 -12.10
C LEU A 2 0.12 -3.68 -11.67
N ASP A 3 -1.19 -3.57 -11.41
CA ASP A 3 -1.85 -2.31 -11.05
C ASP A 3 -1.96 -2.09 -9.53
N ASP A 4 -1.68 -3.11 -8.72
CA ASP A 4 -1.90 -3.10 -7.28
C ASP A 4 -0.56 -3.00 -6.54
N ILE A 5 -0.37 -1.91 -5.78
CA ILE A 5 0.84 -1.69 -4.98
C ILE A 5 0.55 -2.00 -3.52
N LEU A 6 1.24 -2.99 -2.97
CA LEU A 6 1.16 -3.33 -1.54
C LEU A 6 2.35 -2.73 -0.78
N ILE A 7 2.07 -1.93 0.25
CA ILE A 7 3.08 -1.33 1.12
C ILE A 7 2.89 -1.91 2.52
N PHE A 8 3.91 -2.57 3.07
CA PHE A 8 3.90 -3.08 4.44
C PHE A 8 5.06 -2.46 5.24
N SER A 9 4.85 -2.25 6.54
CA SER A 9 5.88 -1.68 7.41
C SER A 9 5.65 -2.11 8.86
N LYS A 10 6.71 -2.16 9.66
CA LYS A 10 6.63 -2.60 11.06
C LYS A 10 6.04 -1.52 11.97
N THR A 11 6.37 -0.25 11.70
CA THR A 11 5.90 0.89 12.49
C THR A 11 5.09 1.85 11.64
N ILE A 12 4.17 2.59 12.29
CA ILE A 12 3.34 3.60 11.64
C ILE A 12 4.16 4.75 11.04
N ASN A 13 5.27 5.10 11.68
CA ASN A 13 6.11 6.23 11.26
C ASN A 13 6.87 5.90 9.97
N GLU A 14 7.43 4.69 9.90
CA GLU A 14 8.03 4.15 8.68
C GLU A 14 6.97 4.01 7.58
N HIS A 15 5.79 3.49 7.91
CA HIS A 15 4.71 3.32 6.95
C HIS A 15 4.33 4.64 6.27
N ARG A 16 4.19 5.72 7.05
CA ARG A 16 3.92 7.06 6.51
C ARG A 16 5.02 7.54 5.57
N LYS A 17 6.29 7.29 5.92
CA LYS A 17 7.42 7.66 5.06
C LYS A 17 7.39 6.88 3.74
N TYR A 18 7.14 5.57 3.78
CA TYR A 18 7.08 4.75 2.58
C TYR A 18 5.89 5.10 1.69
N VAL A 19 4.70 5.26 2.27
CA VAL A 19 3.49 5.68 1.53
C VAL A 19 3.75 7.01 0.81
N LYS A 20 4.37 7.99 1.49
CA LYS A 20 4.71 9.27 0.87
C LYS A 20 5.65 9.10 -0.32
N VAL A 21 6.75 8.35 -0.16
CA VAL A 21 7.72 8.12 -1.24
C VAL A 21 7.06 7.44 -2.44
N VAL A 22 6.21 6.43 -2.21
CA VAL A 22 5.51 5.74 -3.29
C VAL A 22 4.54 6.69 -4.01
N LEU A 23 3.76 7.48 -3.28
CA LEU A 23 2.87 8.47 -3.89
C LEU A 23 3.63 9.54 -4.68
N ASP A 24 4.76 10.01 -4.17
CA ASP A 24 5.62 10.97 -4.87
C ASP A 24 6.14 10.38 -6.20
N VAL A 25 6.59 9.12 -6.18
CA VAL A 25 7.02 8.42 -7.40
C VAL A 25 5.87 8.26 -8.39
N LEU A 26 4.69 7.81 -7.94
CA LEU A 26 3.51 7.68 -8.79
C LEU A 26 3.13 9.02 -9.44
N TYR A 27 3.22 10.11 -8.67
CA TYR A 27 2.98 11.46 -9.17
C TYR A 27 3.99 11.86 -10.27
N VAL A 28 5.29 11.59 -10.08
CA VAL A 28 6.33 11.87 -11.09
C VAL A 28 6.06 11.12 -12.39
N TYR A 29 5.60 9.88 -12.31
CA TYR A 29 5.24 9.07 -13.48
C TYR A 29 3.83 9.33 -14.02
N LYS A 30 3.11 10.33 -13.49
CA LYS A 30 1.71 10.68 -13.87
C LYS A 30 0.74 9.51 -13.74
N LEU A 31 1.00 8.60 -12.81
CA LEU A 31 0.11 7.49 -12.49
C LEU A 31 -0.96 7.95 -11.49
N LEU A 32 -2.22 7.64 -11.80
CA LEU A 32 -3.34 8.00 -10.95
C LEU A 32 -3.63 6.88 -9.96
N VAL A 33 -3.72 7.25 -8.68
CA VAL A 33 -4.15 6.34 -7.61
C VAL A 33 -5.66 6.45 -7.44
N ASN A 34 -6.35 5.31 -7.51
CA ASN A 34 -7.78 5.27 -7.26
C ASN A 34 -8.04 5.28 -5.74
N LYS A 35 -8.41 6.44 -5.20
CA LYS A 35 -8.68 6.62 -3.76
C LYS A 35 -9.83 5.76 -3.24
N GLU A 36 -10.84 5.46 -4.06
CA GLU A 36 -11.99 4.65 -3.65
C GLU A 36 -11.63 3.17 -3.49
N LYS A 37 -10.63 2.70 -4.24
CA LYS A 37 -10.12 1.33 -4.16
C LYS A 37 -8.87 1.19 -3.29
N SER A 38 -8.29 2.29 -2.82
CA SER A 38 -7.06 2.27 -2.05
C SER A 38 -7.37 2.18 -0.56
N GLU A 39 -6.87 1.14 0.08
CA GLU A 39 -6.96 0.98 1.53
C GLU A 39 -5.66 1.45 2.21
N PHE A 40 -5.76 2.39 3.14
CA PHE A 40 -4.62 2.90 3.91
C PHE A 40 -4.75 2.57 5.40
N TYR A 41 -3.61 2.40 6.08
CA TYR A 41 -3.53 2.18 7.54
C TYR A 41 -4.26 0.94 8.08
N ILE A 42 -4.47 -0.06 7.25
CA ILE A 42 -5.10 -1.32 7.64
C ILE A 42 -4.06 -2.35 8.09
N ARG A 43 -4.42 -3.14 9.11
CA ARG A 43 -3.58 -4.24 9.63
C ARG A 43 -3.80 -5.57 8.90
N LYS A 44 -4.86 -5.64 8.10
CA LYS A 44 -5.26 -6.81 7.33
C LYS A 44 -5.84 -6.34 5.99
N THR A 45 -5.38 -6.91 4.88
CA THR A 45 -5.92 -6.65 3.54
C THR A 45 -6.02 -7.95 2.76
N VAL A 46 -6.79 -7.94 1.67
CA VAL A 46 -6.80 -9.03 0.71
C VAL A 46 -6.04 -8.58 -0.53
N PHE A 47 -4.91 -9.22 -0.80
CA PHE A 47 -4.10 -8.95 -1.97
C PHE A 47 -4.08 -10.20 -2.84
N LEU A 48 -4.60 -10.10 -4.08
CA LEU A 48 -4.63 -11.18 -5.06
C LEU A 48 -5.31 -12.47 -4.58
N GLY A 49 -6.36 -12.33 -3.77
CA GLY A 49 -7.07 -13.47 -3.19
C GLY A 49 -6.43 -14.04 -1.91
N TYR A 50 -5.28 -13.53 -1.48
CA TYR A 50 -4.64 -13.91 -0.23
C TYR A 50 -4.93 -12.90 0.87
N LYS A 51 -5.32 -13.39 2.05
CA LYS A 51 -5.55 -12.56 3.22
C LYS A 51 -4.23 -12.32 3.94
N ILE A 52 -3.72 -11.09 3.85
CA ILE A 52 -2.48 -10.69 4.52
C ILE A 52 -2.85 -10.14 5.90
N SER A 53 -2.19 -10.64 6.94
CA SER A 53 -2.36 -10.14 8.29
C SER A 53 -1.04 -10.14 9.06
N LEU A 54 -0.95 -9.30 10.10
CA LEU A 54 0.23 -9.23 10.96
C LEU A 54 0.55 -10.62 11.55
N GLY A 55 1.65 -11.25 11.11
CA GLY A 55 2.11 -12.54 11.62
C GLY A 55 1.59 -13.79 10.89
N GLN A 56 0.90 -13.66 9.75
CA GLN A 56 0.60 -14.81 8.88
C GLN A 56 0.98 -14.52 7.43
N ILE A 57 1.97 -15.29 6.95
CA ILE A 57 2.23 -15.62 5.55
C ILE A 57 2.06 -17.13 5.46
#